data_AF-A0A2I0SYZ4-F1
#
_entry.id   AF-A0A2I0SYZ4-F1
#
_cell.length_a   1.000
_cell.length_b   1.000
_cell.length_c   1.000
_cell.angle_alpha   90.00
_cell.angle_beta   90.00
_cell.angle_gamma   90.00
#
_symmetry.space_group_name_H-M   'P 1'
#
loop_
_entity.id
_entity.type
_entity.pdbx_description
1 polymer ?
#
loop_
_entity_poly.entity_id
_entity_poly.type
_entity_poly.pdbx_seq_one_letter_code
_entity_poly.pdbx_strand_id
1 'polypeptide(L)'
;MTMMKNQGGDDDDDPGSGDDDGGILFVSPPPQTYNTNAQVPDSAGTATAYLCGVKANEGTVGVSAGVTRDRCNTTKGQEVTSILRWAKDAGKAVGIVTTTRVTHATPSAAYAHSANRDWYSDGEMPPDALEGGCRDIARQLVENIPDIEVGMAVEPPEMWAGATQGWGHQGCGLEPPRDGNRATQTQSHG
;
A
#
# COMPACT_ATOMS: atom_id res chain seq x y z
N MET A 1 1.29 4.28 -30.09
CA MET A 1 0.67 4.74 -31.35
C MET A 1 -0.35 3.70 -31.78
N THR A 2 -1.59 3.81 -31.30
CA THR A 2 -2.68 2.97 -31.80
C THR A 2 -3.70 3.92 -32.40
N MET A 3 -3.85 3.86 -33.71
CA MET A 3 -4.85 4.63 -34.48
C MET A 3 -6.20 3.92 -34.32
N MET A 4 -7.14 4.49 -33.58
CA MET A 4 -8.56 4.11 -33.67
C MET A 4 -9.22 5.01 -34.72
N LYS A 5 -9.74 4.41 -35.79
CA LYS A 5 -10.64 5.06 -36.76
C LYS A 5 -11.97 5.32 -36.06
N ASN A 6 -12.32 6.58 -35.91
CA ASN A 6 -13.62 7.01 -35.40
C ASN A 6 -14.67 6.82 -36.51
N GLN A 7 -15.64 5.93 -36.31
CA GLN A 7 -16.84 5.90 -37.14
C GLN A 7 -17.80 6.94 -36.55
N GLY A 8 -18.12 7.95 -37.35
CA GLY A 8 -18.99 9.05 -36.99
C GLY A 8 -20.44 8.62 -36.80
N GLY A 9 -21.12 9.39 -35.96
CA GLY A 9 -22.55 9.40 -35.73
C GLY A 9 -22.89 10.63 -34.90
N ASP A 10 -23.13 11.73 -35.60
CA ASP A 10 -24.12 12.79 -35.39
C ASP A 10 -24.56 13.09 -33.95
N ASP A 11 -24.23 14.28 -33.45
CA ASP A 11 -25.21 15.34 -33.13
C ASP A 11 -24.55 16.51 -32.35
N ASP A 12 -25.00 17.72 -32.69
CA ASP A 12 -24.78 19.04 -32.07
C ASP A 12 -23.58 19.91 -32.54
N ASP A 13 -23.90 20.72 -33.56
CA ASP A 13 -23.22 21.96 -33.95
C ASP A 13 -23.19 22.99 -32.79
N ASP A 14 -21.99 23.34 -32.30
CA ASP A 14 -21.73 24.62 -31.62
C ASP A 14 -20.64 25.39 -32.41
N PRO A 15 -20.99 26.47 -33.12
CA PRO A 15 -20.03 27.23 -33.93
C PRO A 15 -19.43 28.37 -33.11
N GLY A 16 -18.21 28.17 -32.60
CA GLY A 16 -17.24 29.25 -32.51
C GLY A 16 -16.66 29.57 -31.13
N SER A 17 -15.43 29.13 -30.93
CA SER A 17 -14.35 29.99 -30.42
C SER A 17 -13.03 29.39 -30.91
N GLY A 18 -12.46 30.02 -31.93
CA GLY A 18 -11.14 29.67 -32.44
C GLY A 18 -10.08 30.07 -31.43
N ASP A 19 -9.49 29.06 -30.79
CA ASP A 19 -8.20 29.12 -30.12
C ASP A 19 -7.40 27.89 -30.59
N ASP A 20 -6.96 27.91 -31.86
CA ASP A 20 -5.98 26.96 -32.41
C ASP A 20 -4.58 27.28 -31.86
N ASP A 21 -4.42 27.26 -30.54
CA ASP A 21 -3.12 27.10 -29.93
C ASP A 21 -2.71 25.65 -30.15
N GLY A 22 -1.76 25.43 -31.06
CA GLY A 22 -1.17 24.13 -31.41
C GLY A 22 -0.40 23.45 -30.26
N GLY A 23 -0.96 23.44 -29.05
CA GLY A 23 -0.50 22.67 -27.93
C GLY A 23 -0.70 21.19 -28.21
N ILE A 24 0.36 20.40 -28.00
CA ILE A 24 0.22 18.95 -27.89
C ILE A 24 -0.64 18.71 -26.65
N LEU A 25 -1.93 18.43 -26.87
CA LEU A 25 -2.84 18.02 -25.82
C LEU A 25 -2.45 16.60 -25.40
N PHE A 26 -1.71 16.50 -24.29
CA PHE A 26 -1.43 15.22 -23.65
C PHE A 26 -2.70 14.71 -22.97
N VAL A 27 -3.62 14.12 -23.74
CA VAL A 27 -4.75 13.38 -23.18
C VAL A 27 -4.21 12.09 -22.58
N SER A 28 -4.19 12.01 -21.26
CA SER A 28 -3.91 10.75 -20.57
C SER A 28 -5.12 9.83 -20.75
N PRO A 29 -4.97 8.62 -21.33
CA PRO A 29 -6.08 7.69 -21.43
C PRO A 29 -6.53 7.25 -20.02
N PRO A 30 -7.81 6.88 -19.83
CA PRO A 30 -8.28 6.38 -18.55
C PRO A 30 -7.48 5.15 -18.11
N PRO A 31 -7.15 5.02 -16.81
CA PRO A 31 -6.39 3.88 -16.31
C PRO A 31 -7.21 2.60 -16.43
N GLN A 32 -6.58 1.52 -16.91
CA GLN A 32 -7.20 0.19 -17.00
C GLN A 32 -6.86 -0.65 -15.76
N THR A 33 -7.82 -0.80 -14.87
CA THR A 33 -7.59 -1.29 -13.49
C THR A 33 -7.68 -2.81 -13.32
N TYR A 34 -8.12 -3.57 -14.32
CA TYR A 34 -8.26 -5.03 -14.22
C TYR A 34 -6.97 -5.74 -13.76
N ASN A 35 -7.13 -6.73 -12.87
CA ASN A 35 -6.07 -7.68 -12.47
C ASN A 35 -5.83 -8.69 -13.59
N THR A 36 -4.71 -9.42 -13.56
CA THR A 36 -4.40 -10.42 -14.59
C THR A 36 -5.41 -11.57 -14.69
N ASN A 37 -6.14 -11.85 -13.61
CA ASN A 37 -7.14 -12.92 -13.53
C ASN A 37 -8.57 -12.43 -13.21
N ALA A 38 -8.82 -11.12 -13.10
CA ALA A 38 -10.13 -10.57 -12.74
C ALA A 38 -10.41 -9.24 -13.45
N GLN A 39 -11.61 -9.10 -14.02
CA GLN A 39 -12.06 -7.86 -14.69
C GLN A 39 -12.36 -6.74 -13.69
N VAL A 40 -13.02 -7.09 -12.59
CA VAL A 40 -13.22 -6.20 -11.44
C VAL A 40 -12.05 -6.45 -10.49
N PRO A 41 -11.18 -5.45 -10.28
CA PRO A 41 -9.97 -5.66 -9.52
C PRO A 41 -10.17 -5.55 -8.00
N ASP A 42 -9.18 -6.03 -7.26
CA ASP A 42 -9.06 -5.79 -5.84
C ASP A 42 -7.97 -4.75 -5.51
N SER A 43 -7.97 -4.27 -4.26
CA SER A 43 -6.97 -3.30 -3.79
C SER A 43 -5.53 -3.82 -3.85
N ALA A 44 -5.28 -5.13 -3.74
CA ALA A 44 -3.92 -5.68 -3.67
C ALA A 44 -3.24 -5.71 -5.04
N GLY A 45 -3.92 -6.25 -6.06
CA GLY A 45 -3.32 -6.29 -7.39
C GLY A 45 -3.27 -4.91 -8.07
N THR A 46 -4.22 -4.02 -7.77
CA THR A 46 -4.13 -2.62 -8.21
C THR A 46 -2.99 -1.88 -7.53
N ALA A 47 -2.79 -2.06 -6.22
CA ALA A 47 -1.65 -1.47 -5.51
C ALA A 47 -0.31 -1.96 -6.05
N THR A 48 -0.20 -3.25 -6.36
CA THR A 48 0.98 -3.81 -7.03
C THR A 48 1.19 -3.19 -8.41
N ALA A 49 0.11 -2.95 -9.16
CA ALA A 49 0.20 -2.32 -10.48
C ALA A 49 0.72 -0.88 -10.43
N TYR A 50 0.19 -0.02 -9.55
CA TYR A 50 0.60 1.39 -9.52
C TYR A 50 1.83 1.67 -8.63
N LEU A 51 2.16 0.83 -7.66
CA LEU A 51 3.37 0.98 -6.83
C LEU A 51 4.57 0.24 -7.40
N CYS A 52 4.38 -0.93 -8.01
CA CYS A 52 5.48 -1.76 -8.53
C CYS A 52 5.54 -1.80 -10.06
N GLY A 53 4.54 -1.26 -10.76
CA GLY A 53 4.53 -1.19 -12.23
C GLY A 53 4.19 -2.51 -12.93
N VAL A 54 3.74 -3.53 -12.21
CA VAL A 54 3.42 -4.86 -12.75
C VAL A 54 2.01 -5.27 -12.32
N LYS A 55 1.18 -5.69 -13.28
CA LYS A 55 -0.15 -6.23 -12.96
C LYS A 55 -0.01 -7.59 -12.27
N ALA A 56 -0.81 -7.77 -11.20
CA ALA A 56 -0.79 -8.98 -10.39
C ALA A 56 -2.17 -9.65 -10.36
N ASN A 57 -2.20 -10.87 -9.82
CA ASN A 57 -3.43 -11.61 -9.58
C ASN A 57 -4.23 -10.97 -8.43
N GLU A 58 -5.54 -11.20 -8.42
CA GLU A 58 -6.41 -10.78 -7.33
C GLU A 58 -5.96 -11.37 -5.98
N GLY A 59 -5.86 -10.50 -4.97
CA GLY A 59 -5.53 -10.91 -3.60
C GLY A 59 -4.05 -11.16 -3.34
N THR A 60 -3.16 -10.95 -4.31
CA THR A 60 -1.70 -11.02 -4.11
C THR A 60 -1.09 -9.61 -3.95
N VAL A 61 -0.03 -9.48 -3.14
CA VAL A 61 0.56 -8.18 -2.77
C VAL A 61 2.04 -8.17 -3.18
N GLY A 62 2.46 -7.17 -3.95
CA GLY A 62 3.87 -6.94 -4.26
C GLY A 62 4.54 -8.08 -5.03
N VAL A 63 3.77 -8.89 -5.75
CA VAL A 63 4.27 -10.03 -6.52
C VAL A 63 3.69 -10.05 -7.92
N SER A 64 4.36 -10.73 -8.85
CA SER A 64 3.90 -10.89 -10.22
C SER A 64 2.65 -11.80 -10.32
N ALA A 65 2.03 -11.85 -11.49
CA ALA A 65 0.96 -12.79 -11.80
C ALA A 65 1.37 -14.28 -11.85
N GLY A 66 2.66 -14.59 -11.68
CA GLY A 66 3.14 -15.97 -11.51
C GLY A 66 2.79 -16.59 -10.15
N VAL A 67 2.43 -15.75 -9.16
CA VAL A 67 2.05 -16.22 -7.82
C VAL A 67 0.59 -16.66 -7.81
N THR A 68 0.35 -17.86 -7.30
CA THR A 68 -1.01 -18.35 -7.05
C THR A 68 -1.45 -17.91 -5.65
N ARG A 69 -2.64 -17.32 -5.55
CA ARG A 69 -3.21 -16.91 -4.26
C ARG A 69 -3.21 -18.08 -3.27
N ASP A 70 -2.89 -17.80 -2.00
CA ASP A 70 -2.78 -18.78 -0.91
C ASP A 70 -1.65 -19.81 -1.04
N ARG A 71 -0.81 -19.73 -2.08
CA ARG A 71 0.30 -20.66 -2.31
C ARG A 71 1.63 -19.99 -2.04
N CYS A 72 2.03 -20.01 -0.78
CA CYS A 72 3.31 -19.47 -0.29
C CYS A 72 4.51 -19.86 -1.17
N ASN A 73 4.60 -21.15 -1.53
CA ASN A 73 5.69 -21.72 -2.33
C ASN A 73 5.86 -21.08 -3.72
N THR A 74 4.84 -20.39 -4.25
CA THR A 74 4.92 -19.71 -5.55
C THR A 74 5.45 -18.28 -5.46
N THR A 75 5.64 -17.74 -4.26
CA THR A 75 6.08 -16.36 -4.02
C THR A 75 7.54 -16.13 -4.40
N LYS A 76 8.39 -17.11 -4.13
CA LYS A 76 9.85 -16.99 -4.25
C LYS A 76 10.27 -16.75 -5.70
N GLY A 77 10.98 -15.66 -5.96
CA GLY A 77 11.44 -15.26 -7.28
C GLY A 77 10.38 -14.55 -8.14
N GLN A 78 9.22 -14.25 -7.57
CA GLN A 78 8.14 -13.49 -8.21
C GLN A 78 7.88 -12.15 -7.51
N GLU A 79 8.74 -11.75 -6.58
CA GLU A 79 8.68 -10.47 -5.89
C GLU A 79 8.91 -9.31 -6.86
N VAL A 80 8.11 -8.24 -6.77
CA VAL A 80 8.27 -7.04 -7.60
C VAL A 80 8.59 -5.83 -6.74
N THR A 81 9.67 -5.15 -7.09
CA THR A 81 10.16 -3.98 -6.34
C THR A 81 9.23 -2.78 -6.52
N SER A 82 8.81 -2.18 -5.39
CA SER A 82 7.97 -0.98 -5.39
C SER A 82 8.78 0.30 -5.62
N ILE A 83 8.12 1.37 -6.08
CA ILE A 83 8.70 2.72 -6.18
C ILE A 83 9.22 3.23 -4.84
N LEU A 84 8.60 2.82 -3.73
CA LEU A 84 9.05 3.19 -2.39
C LEU A 84 10.41 2.57 -2.10
N ARG A 85 10.62 1.31 -2.49
CA ARG A 85 11.94 0.67 -2.38
C ARG A 85 12.98 1.34 -3.28
N TRP A 86 12.62 1.65 -4.53
CA TRP A 86 13.50 2.41 -5.43
C TRP A 86 13.91 3.78 -4.86
N ALA A 87 12.97 4.50 -4.25
CA ALA A 87 13.26 5.79 -3.62
C ALA A 87 14.21 5.64 -2.42
N LYS A 88 14.01 4.60 -1.59
CA LYS A 88 14.88 4.31 -0.45
C LYS A 88 16.29 3.91 -0.88
N ASP A 89 16.41 3.05 -1.90
CA ASP A 89 17.71 2.64 -2.46
C ASP A 89 18.44 3.84 -3.10
N ALA A 90 17.72 4.85 -3.57
CA ALA A 90 18.27 6.13 -4.01
C ALA A 90 18.60 7.12 -2.87
N GLY A 91 18.52 6.70 -1.61
CA GLY A 91 18.82 7.51 -0.43
C GLY A 91 17.78 8.58 -0.12
N LYS A 92 16.55 8.44 -0.62
CA LYS A 92 15.45 9.39 -0.34
C LYS A 92 14.67 8.97 0.90
N ALA A 93 14.12 9.98 1.56
CA ALA A 93 13.09 9.83 2.58
C ALA A 93 11.85 9.12 2.03
N VAL A 94 11.32 8.16 2.79
CA VAL A 94 10.10 7.42 2.43
C VAL A 94 9.18 7.30 3.63
N GLY A 95 7.87 7.33 3.36
CA GLY A 95 6.84 7.17 4.38
C GLY A 95 5.54 6.66 3.78
N ILE A 96 4.71 6.06 4.62
CA ILE A 96 3.40 5.51 4.25
C ILE A 96 2.36 6.15 5.17
N VAL A 97 1.34 6.74 4.54
CA VAL A 97 0.21 7.35 5.24
C VAL A 97 -1.06 6.68 4.72
N THR A 98 -1.85 6.13 5.64
CA THR A 98 -3.11 5.49 5.33
C THR A 98 -4.12 5.73 6.44
N THR A 99 -5.40 5.71 6.09
CA THR A 99 -6.50 5.67 7.07
C THR A 99 -6.90 4.24 7.42
N THR A 100 -6.37 3.25 6.71
CA THR A 100 -6.57 1.83 6.96
C THR A 100 -5.41 1.26 7.78
N ARG A 101 -5.40 -0.06 7.97
CA ARG A 101 -4.26 -0.76 8.54
C ARG A 101 -3.00 -0.57 7.71
N VAL A 102 -1.85 -0.36 8.34
CA VAL A 102 -0.57 -0.27 7.61
C VAL A 102 -0.24 -1.59 6.89
N THR A 103 -0.80 -2.70 7.38
CA THR A 103 -0.74 -4.04 6.78
C THR A 103 -1.86 -4.30 5.77
N HIS A 104 -2.77 -3.34 5.55
CA HIS A 104 -3.80 -3.47 4.53
C HIS A 104 -3.18 -3.53 3.13
N ALA A 105 -3.89 -4.14 2.19
CA ALA A 105 -3.41 -4.42 0.83
C ALA A 105 -2.74 -3.24 0.11
N THR A 106 -3.31 -2.06 0.24
CA THR A 106 -2.85 -0.83 -0.42
C THR A 106 -1.48 -0.37 0.09
N PRO A 107 -1.30 -0.09 1.40
CA PRO A 107 0.02 0.26 1.93
C PRO A 107 1.01 -0.92 1.87
N SER A 108 0.55 -2.16 2.06
CA SER A 108 1.44 -3.33 2.08
C SER A 108 2.16 -3.57 0.77
N ALA A 109 1.55 -3.28 -0.38
CA ALA A 109 2.21 -3.44 -1.69
C ALA A 109 3.46 -2.54 -1.86
N ALA A 110 3.65 -1.52 -1.02
CA ALA A 110 4.84 -0.71 -1.02
C ALA A 110 6.07 -1.42 -0.42
N TYR A 111 5.88 -2.43 0.43
CA TYR A 111 6.98 -3.03 1.21
C TYR A 111 6.95 -4.55 1.33
N ALA A 112 5.79 -5.17 1.18
CA ALA A 112 5.57 -6.59 1.39
C ALA A 112 5.41 -7.33 0.05
N HIS A 113 5.80 -8.60 0.08
CA HIS A 113 5.62 -9.58 -1.00
C HIS A 113 4.87 -10.78 -0.40
N SER A 114 3.60 -10.95 -0.75
CA SER A 114 2.75 -12.00 -0.19
C SER A 114 1.80 -12.61 -1.23
N ALA A 115 1.63 -13.93 -1.16
CA ALA A 115 0.65 -14.66 -1.94
C ALA A 115 -0.80 -14.43 -1.48
N ASN A 116 -1.01 -13.87 -0.29
CA ASN A 116 -2.34 -13.46 0.17
C ASN A 116 -2.27 -12.15 0.96
N ARG A 117 -3.12 -11.19 0.56
CA ARG A 117 -3.35 -9.91 1.24
C ARG A 117 -3.91 -10.03 2.65
N ASP A 118 -4.50 -11.17 3.01
CA ASP A 118 -5.14 -11.40 4.31
C ASP A 118 -4.16 -11.96 5.36
N TRP A 119 -2.90 -12.22 4.98
CA TRP A 119 -1.84 -12.63 5.90
C TRP A 119 -1.25 -11.42 6.65
N TYR A 120 -2.10 -10.73 7.42
CA TYR A 120 -1.72 -9.52 8.16
C TYR A 120 -0.66 -9.80 9.23
N SER A 121 -0.87 -10.87 10.01
CA SER A 121 0.04 -11.44 11.00
C SER A 121 0.16 -12.95 10.80
N ASP A 122 1.03 -13.59 11.59
CA ASP A 122 1.21 -15.04 11.59
C ASP A 122 -0.07 -15.80 11.99
N GLY A 123 -0.95 -15.19 12.80
CA GLY A 123 -2.22 -15.77 13.23
C GLY A 123 -3.24 -15.99 12.10
N GLU A 124 -3.16 -15.24 11.01
CA GLU A 124 -4.03 -15.41 9.83
C GLU A 124 -3.38 -16.30 8.75
N MET A 125 -2.14 -16.75 8.95
CA MET A 125 -1.45 -17.60 8.00
C MET A 125 -1.80 -19.08 8.22
N PRO A 126 -2.01 -19.84 7.14
CA PRO A 126 -2.18 -21.28 7.26
C PRO A 126 -0.84 -21.95 7.65
N PRO A 127 -0.86 -23.08 8.37
CA PRO A 127 0.36 -23.72 8.86
C PRO A 127 1.37 -24.07 7.76
N ASP A 128 0.90 -24.44 6.57
CA ASP A 128 1.74 -24.76 5.42
C ASP A 128 2.51 -23.53 4.89
N ALA A 129 1.94 -22.32 5.01
CA ALA A 129 2.64 -21.09 4.66
C ALA A 129 3.72 -20.72 5.68
N LEU A 130 3.44 -20.92 6.97
CA LEU A 130 4.41 -20.70 8.05
C LEU A 130 5.59 -21.68 7.96
N GLU A 131 5.30 -22.98 7.78
CA GLU A 131 6.33 -24.01 7.55
C GLU A 131 7.08 -23.80 6.24
N GLY A 132 6.41 -23.30 5.21
CA GLY A 132 7.00 -22.92 3.92
C GLY A 132 7.94 -21.71 3.99
N GLY A 133 8.05 -21.05 5.15
CA GLY A 133 8.93 -19.91 5.37
C GLY A 133 8.39 -18.60 4.81
N CYS A 134 7.09 -18.52 4.47
CA CYS A 134 6.49 -17.22 4.19
C CYS A 134 6.38 -16.40 5.46
N ARG A 135 6.54 -15.09 5.28
CA ARG A 135 6.44 -14.10 6.35
C ARG A 135 5.14 -13.34 6.19
N ASP A 136 4.48 -13.08 7.29
CA ASP A 136 3.30 -12.21 7.37
C ASP A 136 3.65 -10.76 7.00
N ILE A 137 2.62 -9.97 6.67
CA ILE A 137 2.79 -8.59 6.22
C ILE A 137 3.37 -7.71 7.34
N ALA A 138 2.97 -7.92 8.60
CA ALA A 138 3.49 -7.14 9.74
C ALA A 138 5.00 -7.35 9.95
N ARG A 139 5.48 -8.60 9.89
CA ARG A 139 6.90 -8.91 9.94
C ARG A 139 7.66 -8.27 8.78
N GLN A 140 7.11 -8.33 7.57
CA GLN A 140 7.72 -7.72 6.39
C GLN A 140 7.83 -6.19 6.49
N LEU A 141 6.93 -5.51 7.19
CA LEU A 141 7.03 -4.07 7.42
C LEU A 141 8.33 -3.70 8.15
N VAL A 142 8.64 -4.42 9.23
CA VAL A 142 9.82 -4.14 10.06
C VAL A 142 11.11 -4.63 9.38
N GLU A 143 11.06 -5.78 8.69
CA GLU A 143 12.24 -6.40 8.11
C GLU A 143 12.64 -5.80 6.75
N ASN A 144 11.68 -5.50 5.88
CA ASN A 144 11.99 -5.03 4.52
C ASN A 144 12.29 -3.53 4.50
N ILE A 145 11.77 -2.75 5.46
CA ILE A 145 11.96 -1.30 5.56
C ILE A 145 12.15 -0.86 7.03
N PRO A 146 13.32 -1.13 7.64
CA PRO A 146 13.58 -0.77 9.03
C PRO A 146 13.57 0.75 9.29
N ASP A 147 13.80 1.56 8.25
CA ASP A 147 13.97 3.01 8.34
C ASP A 147 12.83 3.79 7.64
N ILE A 148 11.58 3.49 7.96
CA ILE A 148 10.43 4.34 7.57
C ILE A 148 10.48 5.62 8.42
N GLU A 149 10.48 6.79 7.77
CA GLU A 149 10.58 8.07 8.48
C GLU A 149 9.23 8.53 9.01
N VAL A 150 8.15 8.20 8.29
CA VAL A 150 6.77 8.54 8.69
C VAL A 150 5.86 7.36 8.40
N GLY A 151 5.28 6.78 9.45
CA GLY A 151 4.22 5.78 9.37
C GLY A 151 2.99 6.28 10.11
N MET A 152 1.91 6.58 9.39
CA MET A 152 0.63 6.98 9.98
C MET A 152 -0.47 6.03 9.52
N ALA A 153 -1.11 5.36 10.47
CA ALA A 153 -2.24 4.46 10.28
C ALA A 153 -3.21 4.58 11.45
N VAL A 154 -4.48 4.28 11.21
CA VAL A 154 -5.52 4.29 12.26
C VAL A 154 -5.56 2.89 12.89
N GLU A 155 -4.61 2.60 13.79
CA GLU A 155 -4.50 1.30 14.46
C GLU A 155 -4.91 1.34 15.94
N PRO A 156 -5.50 0.27 16.48
CA PRO A 156 -5.55 0.07 17.92
C PRO A 156 -4.12 -0.10 18.49
N PRO A 157 -3.83 0.45 19.69
CA PRO A 157 -2.47 0.59 20.22
C PRO A 157 -1.69 -0.72 20.46
N GLU A 158 -2.35 -1.87 20.46
CA GLU A 158 -1.75 -3.18 20.77
C GLU A 158 -0.71 -3.64 19.73
N MET A 159 -0.83 -3.22 18.46
CA MET A 159 0.08 -3.61 17.38
C MET A 159 1.41 -2.83 17.35
N TRP A 160 1.50 -1.69 18.04
CA TRP A 160 2.72 -0.87 18.09
C TRP A 160 3.66 -1.24 19.25
N ALA A 161 3.21 -2.11 20.17
CA ALA A 161 4.01 -2.51 21.33
C ALA A 161 5.33 -3.22 20.97
N GLY A 162 5.42 -3.80 19.77
CA GLY A 162 6.64 -4.41 19.23
C GLY A 162 7.49 -3.47 18.35
N ALA A 163 6.93 -2.37 17.85
CA ALA A 163 7.61 -1.50 16.91
C ALA A 163 8.54 -0.49 17.61
N THR A 164 8.24 -0.06 18.84
CA THR A 164 8.95 1.05 19.51
C THR A 164 10.38 0.76 19.98
N GLN A 165 10.89 -0.47 19.84
CA GLN A 165 12.26 -0.80 20.29
C GLN A 165 13.36 -0.37 19.31
N GLY A 166 13.00 0.03 18.08
CA GLY A 166 13.94 0.56 17.07
C GLY A 166 13.78 2.05 16.78
N TRP A 167 12.74 2.70 17.31
CA TRP A 167 12.44 4.09 17.01
C TRP A 167 13.23 4.94 18.00
N GLY A 168 14.37 5.45 17.53
CA GLY A 168 15.10 6.48 18.24
C GLY A 168 14.13 7.56 18.71
N HIS A 169 14.22 7.89 20.00
CA HIS A 169 13.42 8.90 20.70
C HIS A 169 13.43 10.25 19.98
N GLN A 170 12.66 10.42 18.92
CA GLN A 170 12.36 11.72 18.30
C GLN A 170 10.92 11.71 17.79
N GLY A 171 10.00 11.87 18.75
CA GLY A 171 8.88 12.80 18.60
C GLY A 171 7.77 12.46 17.60
N CYS A 172 6.95 11.45 17.92
CA CYS A 172 5.52 11.48 17.60
C CYS A 172 4.72 11.37 18.91
N GLY A 173 5.01 12.25 19.86
CA GLY A 173 4.22 12.42 21.07
C GLY A 173 3.07 13.38 20.78
N LEU A 174 1.88 12.85 20.49
CA LEU A 174 0.66 13.53 20.91
C LEU A 174 0.55 13.35 22.44
N GLU A 175 1.41 14.05 23.19
CA GLU A 175 1.12 14.33 24.59
C GLU A 175 -0.08 15.30 24.59
N PRO A 176 -1.22 14.97 25.22
CA PRO A 176 -2.24 15.98 25.46
C PRO A 176 -1.62 17.12 26.27
N PRO A 177 -1.98 18.39 25.99
CA PRO A 177 -1.40 19.52 26.68
C PRO A 177 -1.53 19.31 28.20
N ARG A 178 -0.40 19.34 28.89
CA ARG A 178 -0.34 19.33 30.35
C ARG A 178 -0.92 20.66 30.83
N ASP A 179 -2.24 20.69 31.02
CA ASP A 179 -2.89 21.74 31.78
C ASP A 179 -2.35 21.69 33.21
N GLY A 180 -1.49 22.65 33.51
CA GLY A 180 -1.01 22.92 34.86
C GLY A 180 -2.19 23.24 35.78
N ASN A 181 -2.07 22.74 37.01
CA ASN A 181 -2.97 22.94 38.16
C ASN A 181 -4.31 22.19 38.14
N ARG A 182 -4.32 20.97 38.70
CA ARG A 182 -5.26 20.71 39.81
C ARG A 182 -4.73 19.68 40.80
N ALA A 183 -4.84 20.09 42.05
CA ALA A 183 -4.32 19.48 43.26
C ALA A 183 -4.74 18.02 43.47
N THR A 184 -3.84 17.31 44.12
CA THR A 184 -4.08 16.15 45.00
C THR A 184 -5.37 16.30 45.81
N GLN A 185 -6.28 15.35 45.69
CA GLN A 185 -7.12 14.92 46.81
C GLN A 185 -7.16 13.39 46.88
N THR A 186 -6.54 12.90 47.93
CA THR A 186 -6.82 11.65 48.62
C THR A 186 -8.24 11.67 49.21
N GLN A 187 -8.96 10.53 49.12
CA GLN A 187 -10.03 10.03 50.02
C GLN A 187 -10.51 8.70 49.39
N SER A 188 -10.28 7.49 49.90
CA SER A 188 -10.71 6.84 51.15
C SER A 188 -12.23 6.80 51.38
N HIS A 189 -12.77 5.57 51.44
CA HIS A 189 -14.07 5.08 51.94
C HIS A 189 -15.14 4.69 50.91
N GLY A 190 -15.61 3.44 51.08
CA GLY A 190 -16.65 2.73 50.34
C GLY A 190 -16.45 1.23 50.48
#